data_AF-L8BAM6-F1
#
_entry.id   AF-L8BAM6-F1
#
_cell.length_a   1.000
_cell.length_b   1.000
_cell.length_c   1.000
_cell.angle_alpha   90.00
_cell.angle_beta   90.00
_cell.angle_gamma   90.00
#
_symmetry.space_group_name_H-M   'P 1'
#
loop_
_entity.id
_entity.type
_entity.pdbx_description
1 polymer ?
#
loop_
_entity_poly.entity_id
_entity_poly.type
_entity_poly.pdbx_seq_one_letter_code
_entity_poly.pdbx_strand_id
1 'polypeptide(L)'
;MDRRDSLPTDSPLAADSATLDAAIHYCRANPDLARVAEELRSIGHGYAAGTATAPGTSALPRPRPESAPLAAPPSVARATPEATLRACLADAQQELEDAYLGLRDLQSQIRSGLGAGSGGARAGHVRPVAVTPTSLRLELRTIEFPRLRSLARLELQLLLAGGQPALRVFATGEAPEVIQAWRPDGADAGLEYMQFQPTRADDRQRLQFLGAADWQVVAGLTALLARQVPDLGEAVTPAVALAARRLQRQLNELPSRFRYDALWVAADPDGTVTIRFAAAGYGQMTLGDVTLRWSRDGLRWRRDTRQDDAPLAGWPMDDAGTPAPDWQLPVADGRTGAQQREAWRELTDNDKAMVLAVLDALPGAARLGAEAFNAPAARREELARLAPAWLRQGQAAASGHVRRLARLPVVGQLFRG
;
A
#
# COMPACT_ATOMS: atom_id res chain seq x y z
N MET A 1 30.17 -48.69 -26.14
CA MET A 1 30.57 -47.29 -25.88
C MET A 1 29.41 -46.64 -25.16
N ASP A 2 29.44 -46.79 -23.84
CA ASP A 2 28.48 -46.22 -22.89
C ASP A 2 28.83 -44.77 -22.59
N ARG A 3 27.84 -43.87 -22.63
CA ARG A 3 27.88 -42.61 -21.88
C ARG A 3 26.56 -42.43 -21.15
N ARG A 4 26.59 -42.68 -19.85
CA ARG A 4 25.62 -42.18 -18.88
C ARG A 4 26.09 -40.80 -18.45
N ASP A 5 25.33 -39.77 -18.81
CA ASP A 5 25.50 -38.45 -18.23
C ASP A 5 24.90 -38.43 -16.82
N SER A 6 25.72 -38.04 -15.86
CA SER A 6 25.40 -37.96 -14.44
C SER A 6 24.82 -36.57 -14.15
N LEU A 7 23.65 -36.51 -13.53
CA LEU A 7 23.09 -35.26 -13.00
C LEU A 7 23.82 -34.86 -11.70
N PRO A 8 24.03 -33.56 -11.44
CA PRO A 8 24.61 -33.10 -10.19
C PRO A 8 23.57 -33.19 -9.06
N THR A 9 23.89 -33.93 -8.01
CA THR A 9 23.21 -33.88 -6.71
C THR A 9 23.63 -32.61 -5.97
N ASP A 10 22.95 -31.49 -6.24
CA ASP A 10 23.02 -30.30 -5.39
C ASP A 10 22.16 -30.53 -4.13
N SER A 11 22.82 -30.88 -3.04
CA SER A 11 22.23 -30.92 -1.70
C SER A 11 22.24 -29.50 -1.12
N PRO A 12 21.10 -28.90 -0.71
CA PRO A 12 21.09 -27.56 -0.16
C PRO A 12 21.53 -27.58 1.31
N LEU A 13 22.57 -26.80 1.60
CA LEU A 13 22.84 -26.13 2.88
C LEU A 13 23.05 -27.05 4.11
N ALA A 14 24.25 -27.61 4.22
CA ALA A 14 24.90 -27.59 5.54
C ALA A 14 25.06 -26.11 5.92
N ALA A 15 24.41 -25.65 6.99
CA ALA A 15 24.66 -24.32 7.51
C ALA A 15 26.17 -24.21 7.77
N ASP A 16 26.84 -23.31 7.05
CA ASP A 16 28.25 -23.03 7.26
C ASP A 16 28.43 -22.70 8.75
N SER A 17 29.39 -23.35 9.40
CA SER A 17 29.70 -23.16 10.83
C SER A 17 29.80 -21.67 11.18
N ALA A 18 30.29 -20.86 10.24
CA ALA A 18 30.38 -19.41 10.37
C ALA A 18 29.01 -18.72 10.54
N THR A 19 27.96 -19.23 9.90
CA THR A 19 26.59 -18.69 10.00
C THR A 19 25.95 -19.04 11.34
N LEU A 20 26.19 -20.25 11.85
CA LEU A 20 25.72 -20.67 13.17
C LEU A 20 26.44 -19.88 14.28
N ASP A 21 27.76 -19.68 14.15
CA ASP A 21 28.56 -18.89 15.09
C ASP A 21 28.13 -17.42 15.10
N ALA A 22 27.82 -16.84 13.94
CA ALA A 22 27.29 -15.48 13.83
C ALA A 22 25.91 -15.35 14.51
N ALA A 23 25.03 -16.34 14.36
CA ALA A 23 23.71 -16.35 15.01
C ALA A 23 23.82 -16.48 16.53
N ILE A 24 24.73 -17.33 17.04
CA ILE A 24 25.01 -17.45 18.48
C ILE A 24 25.59 -16.14 19.03
N HIS A 25 26.51 -15.51 18.31
CA HIS A 25 27.08 -14.23 18.71
C HIS A 25 26.01 -13.12 18.76
N TYR A 26 25.10 -13.07 17.79
CA TYR A 26 23.99 -12.12 17.77
C TYR A 26 23.04 -12.32 18.96
N CYS A 27 22.69 -13.57 19.27
CA CYS A 27 21.82 -13.86 20.42
C CYS A 27 22.48 -13.53 21.76
N ARG A 28 23.81 -13.64 21.88
CA ARG A 28 24.55 -13.23 23.09
C ARG A 28 24.55 -11.71 23.31
N ALA A 29 24.48 -10.92 22.24
CA ALA A 29 24.43 -9.47 22.32
C ALA A 29 23.04 -8.93 22.73
N ASN A 30 22.01 -9.79 22.77
CA ASN A 30 20.63 -9.40 23.04
C ASN A 30 20.05 -10.28 24.17
N PRO A 31 19.99 -9.79 25.42
CA PRO A 31 19.61 -10.58 26.61
C PRO A 31 18.26 -11.30 26.48
N ASP A 32 17.33 -10.71 25.74
CA ASP A 32 15.97 -11.25 25.54
C ASP A 32 15.95 -12.53 24.67
N LEU A 33 17.06 -12.83 23.97
CA LEU A 33 17.22 -14.00 23.10
C LEU A 33 18.05 -15.14 23.73
N ALA A 34 18.29 -15.09 25.04
CA ALA A 34 19.12 -16.08 25.75
C ALA A 34 18.62 -17.53 25.57
N ARG A 35 17.30 -17.74 25.47
CA ARG A 35 16.70 -19.07 25.24
C ARG A 35 17.04 -19.63 23.86
N VAL A 36 17.03 -18.79 22.84
CA VAL A 36 17.36 -19.16 21.44
C VAL A 36 18.85 -19.50 21.31
N ALA A 37 19.72 -18.79 22.04
CA ALA A 37 21.15 -19.09 22.08
C ALA A 37 21.50 -20.46 22.68
N GLU A 38 20.67 -20.97 23.60
CA GLU A 38 20.84 -22.30 24.21
C GLU A 38 20.36 -23.41 23.27
N GLU A 39 19.23 -23.20 22.60
CA GLU A 39 18.71 -24.12 21.58
C GLU A 39 19.67 -24.27 20.39
N LEU A 40 20.23 -23.17 19.87
CA LEU A 40 21.23 -23.22 18.79
C LEU A 40 22.52 -23.96 19.18
N ARG A 41 22.95 -23.85 20.45
CA ARG A 41 24.10 -24.63 20.96
C ARG A 41 23.81 -26.12 21.01
N SER A 42 22.61 -26.51 21.42
CA SER A 42 22.21 -27.93 21.46
C SER A 42 22.22 -28.57 20.07
N ILE A 43 21.86 -27.80 19.03
CA ILE A 43 21.89 -28.24 17.63
C ILE A 43 23.34 -28.40 17.14
N GLY A 44 24.23 -27.45 17.48
CA GLY A 44 25.65 -27.52 17.12
C GLY A 44 26.39 -28.73 17.69
N HIS A 45 26.05 -29.16 18.92
CA HIS A 45 26.67 -30.34 19.54
C HIS A 45 26.22 -31.67 18.92
N GLY A 46 25.03 -31.72 18.30
CA GLY A 46 24.53 -32.92 17.61
C GLY A 46 25.33 -33.29 16.36
N TYR A 47 26.00 -32.32 15.72
CA TYR A 47 26.80 -32.54 14.53
C TYR A 47 28.24 -33.02 14.82
N ALA A 48 28.75 -32.81 16.04
CA ALA A 48 30.13 -33.18 16.40
C ALA A 48 30.29 -34.63 16.90
N ALA A 49 29.21 -35.32 17.25
CA ALA A 49 29.25 -36.65 17.88
C ALA A 49 29.01 -37.83 16.92
N GLY A 50 29.34 -37.67 15.63
CA GLY A 50 28.93 -38.57 14.56
C GLY A 50 30.02 -39.46 13.94
N THR A 51 31.04 -39.93 14.67
CA THR A 51 31.97 -40.97 14.15
C THR A 51 32.62 -41.77 15.28
N ALA A 52 31.99 -42.88 15.69
CA ALA A 52 32.67 -43.94 16.42
C ALA A 52 32.09 -45.30 16.02
N THR A 53 32.78 -45.96 15.09
CA THR A 53 32.58 -47.36 14.70
C THR A 53 33.28 -48.28 15.70
N ALA A 54 32.62 -49.36 16.12
CA ALA A 54 33.28 -50.55 16.67
C ALA A 54 32.51 -51.84 16.28
N PRO A 55 33.19 -53.01 16.19
CA PRO A 55 32.71 -54.17 15.41
C PRO A 55 32.40 -55.44 16.24
N GLY A 56 31.70 -56.38 15.60
CA GLY A 56 31.55 -57.81 15.99
C GLY A 56 30.57 -58.07 17.14
N THR A 57 29.85 -59.19 17.27
CA THR A 57 29.99 -60.54 16.71
C THR A 57 28.65 -61.29 16.89
N SER A 58 28.44 -62.31 16.08
CA SER A 58 27.28 -63.23 15.99
C SER A 58 26.93 -64.01 17.27
N ALA A 59 25.62 -64.24 17.52
CA ALA A 59 25.05 -65.50 18.06
C ALA A 59 23.50 -65.49 18.09
N LEU A 60 22.87 -66.41 17.37
CA LEU A 60 21.53 -66.98 17.65
C LEU A 60 21.65 -67.96 18.86
N PRO A 61 20.59 -68.38 19.61
CA PRO A 61 19.25 -68.75 19.09
C PRO A 61 18.02 -68.67 20.05
N ARG A 62 16.88 -69.09 19.47
CA ARG A 62 15.65 -69.74 20.00
C ARG A 62 14.35 -68.92 20.17
N PRO A 63 13.20 -69.48 19.72
CA PRO A 63 11.89 -68.83 19.73
C PRO A 63 11.15 -69.06 21.06
N ARG A 64 10.34 -68.07 21.46
CA ARG A 64 9.32 -68.16 22.50
C ARG A 64 7.98 -67.60 22.00
N PRO A 65 6.85 -68.02 22.58
CA PRO A 65 5.60 -68.23 21.87
C PRO A 65 4.77 -66.96 21.69
N GLU A 66 3.89 -67.03 20.68
CA GLU A 66 2.90 -66.04 20.28
C GLU A 66 2.16 -65.42 21.46
N SER A 67 2.33 -64.10 21.58
CA SER A 67 1.41 -63.23 22.31
C SER A 67 0.81 -62.28 21.28
N ALA A 68 -0.53 -62.24 21.22
CA ALA A 68 -1.30 -61.43 20.28
C ALA A 68 -0.86 -59.95 20.30
N PRO A 69 -0.76 -59.27 19.14
CA PRO A 69 -0.26 -57.91 19.07
C PRO A 69 -1.27 -56.93 19.68
N LEU A 70 -0.90 -56.35 20.82
CA LEU A 70 -1.51 -55.12 21.32
C LEU A 70 -1.26 -54.02 20.26
N ALA A 71 -2.33 -53.37 19.79
CA ALA A 71 -2.23 -52.28 18.82
C ALA A 71 -1.23 -51.22 19.32
N ALA A 72 -0.13 -51.04 18.59
CA ALA A 72 0.87 -50.05 18.91
C ALA A 72 0.22 -48.65 18.90
N PRO A 73 0.49 -47.79 19.90
CA PRO A 73 0.00 -46.42 19.90
C PRO A 73 0.52 -45.70 18.65
N PRO A 74 -0.27 -44.77 18.06
CA PRO A 74 0.16 -44.05 16.87
C PRO A 74 1.49 -43.35 17.14
N SER A 75 2.51 -43.71 16.35
CA SER A 75 3.82 -43.09 16.37
C SER A 75 3.65 -41.61 16.03
N VAL A 76 3.74 -40.74 17.04
CA VAL A 76 3.76 -39.29 16.84
C VAL A 76 5.08 -38.98 16.15
N ALA A 77 5.03 -38.77 14.83
CA ALA A 77 6.19 -38.38 14.04
C ALA A 77 6.78 -37.11 14.66
N ARG A 78 7.96 -37.22 15.28
CA ARG A 78 8.69 -36.07 15.81
C ARG A 78 9.02 -35.16 14.64
N ALA A 79 8.57 -33.91 14.70
CA ALA A 79 8.95 -32.88 13.73
C ALA A 79 10.48 -32.83 13.64
N THR A 80 11.01 -32.73 12.43
CA THR A 80 12.46 -32.64 12.23
C THR A 80 12.97 -31.32 12.84
N PRO A 81 14.19 -31.29 13.40
CA PRO A 81 14.79 -30.06 13.93
C PRO A 81 14.76 -28.89 12.94
N GLU A 82 14.89 -29.18 11.64
CA GLU A 82 14.80 -28.21 10.56
C GLU A 82 13.40 -27.58 10.43
N ALA A 83 12.34 -28.38 10.59
CA ALA A 83 10.96 -27.88 10.56
C ALA A 83 10.69 -26.96 11.76
N THR A 84 11.19 -27.33 12.94
CA THR A 84 11.10 -26.49 14.15
C THR A 84 11.87 -25.17 13.96
N LEU A 85 13.09 -25.21 13.41
CA LEU A 85 13.89 -24.01 13.20
C LEU A 85 13.27 -23.06 12.15
N ARG A 86 12.66 -23.61 11.09
CA ARG A 86 11.89 -22.81 10.12
C ARG A 86 10.66 -22.17 10.76
N ALA A 87 9.96 -22.88 11.63
CA ALA A 87 8.84 -22.32 12.38
C ALA A 87 9.29 -21.18 13.31
N CYS A 88 10.34 -21.38 14.10
CA CYS A 88 10.90 -20.34 14.97
C CYS A 88 11.36 -19.10 14.20
N LEU A 89 11.98 -19.29 13.02
CA LEU A 89 12.40 -18.18 12.18
C LEU A 89 11.21 -17.42 11.58
N ALA A 90 10.15 -18.13 11.18
CA ALA A 90 8.91 -17.51 10.73
C ALA A 90 8.23 -16.72 11.86
N ASP A 91 8.21 -17.24 13.08
CA ASP A 91 7.66 -16.57 14.26
C ASP A 91 8.47 -15.32 14.63
N ALA A 92 9.80 -15.41 14.66
CA ALA A 92 10.67 -14.25 14.92
C ALA A 92 10.53 -13.16 13.84
N GLN A 93 10.41 -13.57 12.57
CA GLN A 93 10.16 -12.63 11.48
C GLN A 93 8.80 -11.95 11.62
N GLN A 94 7.77 -12.72 12.00
CA GLN A 94 6.43 -12.22 12.27
C GLN A 94 6.44 -11.18 13.40
N GLU A 95 7.08 -11.49 14.53
CA GLU A 95 7.19 -10.57 15.69
C GLU A 95 7.93 -9.28 15.34
N LEU A 96 9.08 -9.37 14.65
CA LEU A 96 9.84 -8.19 14.21
C LEU A 96 9.02 -7.31 13.27
N GLU A 97 8.24 -7.93 12.39
CA GLU A 97 7.40 -7.19 11.47
C GLU A 97 6.20 -6.54 12.14
N ASP A 98 5.55 -7.21 13.10
CA ASP A 98 4.48 -6.63 13.90
C ASP A 98 5.00 -5.45 14.75
N ALA A 99 6.18 -5.58 15.37
CA ALA A 99 6.82 -4.49 16.11
C ALA A 99 7.17 -3.31 15.19
N TYR A 100 7.74 -3.57 14.01
CA TYR A 100 8.05 -2.56 13.02
C TYR A 100 6.79 -1.84 12.50
N LEU A 101 5.72 -2.59 12.26
CA LEU A 101 4.41 -2.05 11.88
C LEU A 101 3.87 -1.13 12.98
N GLY A 102 3.87 -1.57 14.23
CA GLY A 102 3.41 -0.78 15.37
C GLY A 102 4.16 0.54 15.55
N LEU A 103 5.50 0.51 15.45
CA LEU A 103 6.33 1.73 15.53
C LEU A 103 6.02 2.72 14.39
N ARG A 104 5.75 2.20 13.19
CA ARG A 104 5.49 3.03 12.02
C ARG A 104 4.09 3.63 12.04
N ASP A 105 3.10 2.89 12.51
CA ASP A 105 1.75 3.42 12.74
C ASP A 105 1.78 4.56 13.75
N LEU A 106 2.56 4.42 14.84
CA LEU A 106 2.78 5.48 15.81
C LEU A 106 3.48 6.70 15.19
N GLN A 107 4.51 6.51 14.36
CA GLN A 107 5.14 7.61 13.62
C GLN A 107 4.18 8.31 12.66
N SER A 108 3.32 7.54 11.99
CA SER A 108 2.30 8.07 11.08
C SER A 108 1.30 8.92 11.84
N GLN A 109 0.79 8.42 12.97
CA GLN A 109 -0.13 9.17 13.86
C GLN A 109 0.48 10.48 14.36
N ILE A 110 1.77 10.47 14.73
CA ILE A 110 2.49 11.67 15.18
C ILE A 110 2.66 12.69 14.03
N ARG A 111 2.97 12.24 12.81
CA ARG A 111 3.14 13.13 11.65
C ARG A 111 1.80 13.66 11.12
N SER A 112 0.75 12.86 11.19
CA SER A 112 -0.59 13.17 10.70
C SER A 112 -1.42 13.99 11.68
N GLY A 113 -0.80 14.83 12.52
CA GLY A 113 -1.43 15.63 13.59
C GLY A 113 -2.62 16.53 13.18
N LEU A 114 -3.07 16.48 11.93
CA LEU A 114 -4.29 17.06 11.41
C LEU A 114 -4.96 16.02 10.48
N GLY A 115 -6.16 15.54 10.84
CA GLY A 115 -7.08 14.90 9.90
C GLY A 115 -7.15 13.37 9.88
N ALA A 116 -7.26 12.72 11.05
CA ALA A 116 -7.80 11.36 11.15
C ALA A 116 -9.33 11.36 10.92
N GLY A 117 -9.77 11.87 9.77
CA GLY A 117 -11.16 11.87 9.32
C GLY A 117 -11.39 10.96 8.11
N SER A 118 -10.42 10.13 7.75
CA SER A 118 -10.61 9.09 6.73
C SER A 118 -11.66 8.11 7.26
N GLY A 119 -12.89 8.28 6.78
CA GLY A 119 -13.97 7.34 6.96
C GLY A 119 -13.57 6.01 6.32
N GLY A 120 -12.84 5.19 7.07
CA GLY A 120 -12.51 3.85 6.66
C GLY A 120 -13.79 3.08 6.39
N ALA A 121 -13.74 2.15 5.42
CA ALA A 121 -14.90 1.32 5.12
C ALA A 121 -15.37 0.61 6.39
N ARG A 122 -16.70 0.53 6.54
CA ARG A 122 -17.37 -0.23 7.60
C ARG A 122 -18.14 -1.35 6.93
N ALA A 123 -18.18 -2.51 7.56
CA ALA A 123 -19.06 -3.59 7.14
C ALA A 123 -19.92 -3.96 8.33
N GLY A 124 -21.23 -4.05 8.12
CA GLY A 124 -22.14 -4.54 9.16
C GLY A 124 -21.88 -6.00 9.52
N HIS A 125 -21.48 -6.81 8.53
CA HIS A 125 -21.13 -8.21 8.73
C HIS A 125 -19.93 -8.62 7.88
N VAL A 126 -19.04 -9.42 8.48
CA VAL A 126 -17.86 -10.00 7.83
C VAL A 126 -17.93 -11.52 8.03
N ARG A 127 -18.03 -12.27 6.93
CA ARG A 127 -18.16 -13.74 6.96
C ARG A 127 -17.04 -14.41 6.17
N PRO A 128 -16.21 -15.27 6.80
CA PRO A 128 -15.33 -16.18 6.07
C PRO A 128 -16.13 -17.16 5.21
N VAL A 129 -15.78 -17.24 3.93
CA VAL A 129 -16.36 -18.17 2.95
C VAL A 129 -15.43 -19.36 2.75
N ALA A 130 -14.13 -19.09 2.61
CA ALA A 130 -13.10 -20.11 2.49
C ALA A 130 -11.81 -19.62 3.14
N VAL A 131 -11.13 -20.51 3.86
CA VAL A 131 -9.85 -20.21 4.49
C VAL A 131 -8.84 -21.29 4.13
N THR A 132 -7.65 -20.85 3.71
CA THR A 132 -6.49 -21.69 3.49
C THR A 132 -5.29 -21.07 4.20
N PRO A 133 -4.15 -21.78 4.34
CA PRO A 133 -2.97 -21.21 4.97
C PRO A 133 -2.46 -19.92 4.33
N THR A 134 -2.78 -19.69 3.05
CA THR A 134 -2.27 -18.58 2.24
C THR A 134 -3.39 -17.70 1.67
N SER A 135 -4.66 -17.96 1.98
CA SER A 135 -5.76 -17.14 1.48
C SER A 135 -6.98 -17.15 2.39
N LEU A 136 -7.75 -16.06 2.34
CA LEU A 136 -9.00 -15.89 3.04
C LEU A 136 -9.99 -15.21 2.11
N ARG A 137 -11.05 -15.94 1.73
CA ARG A 137 -12.19 -15.42 1.00
C ARG A 137 -13.26 -14.97 1.98
N LEU A 138 -13.75 -13.76 1.80
CA LEU A 138 -14.70 -13.08 2.68
C LEU A 138 -15.91 -12.63 1.89
N GLU A 139 -17.07 -12.77 2.50
CA GLU A 139 -18.28 -12.06 2.13
C GLU A 139 -18.48 -10.93 3.14
N LEU A 140 -18.50 -9.69 2.65
CA LEU A 140 -18.87 -8.52 3.41
C LEU A 140 -20.32 -8.17 3.10
N ARG A 141 -21.09 -7.72 4.10
CA ARG A 141 -22.45 -7.21 3.92
C ARG A 141 -22.62 -5.84 4.55
N THR A 142 -23.49 -5.03 3.96
CA THR A 142 -23.81 -3.68 4.42
C THR A 142 -22.52 -2.87 4.55
N ILE A 143 -21.79 -2.76 3.43
CA ILE A 143 -20.51 -2.05 3.39
C ILE A 143 -20.78 -0.57 3.17
N GLU A 144 -20.30 0.27 4.07
CA GLU A 144 -20.41 1.72 3.97
C GLU A 144 -19.03 2.34 3.71
N PHE A 145 -18.95 3.15 2.65
CA PHE A 145 -17.86 4.07 2.38
C PHE A 145 -18.37 5.48 2.66
N PRO A 146 -18.06 6.06 3.84
CA PRO A 146 -18.55 7.37 4.23
C PRO A 146 -18.32 8.43 3.15
N ARG A 147 -19.35 9.25 2.86
CA ARG A 147 -19.35 10.29 1.83
C ARG A 147 -19.18 9.79 0.38
N LEU A 148 -19.14 8.48 0.14
CA LEU A 148 -19.00 7.90 -1.19
C LEU A 148 -20.20 7.05 -1.61
N ARG A 149 -20.39 5.88 -0.99
CA ARG A 149 -21.47 4.93 -1.33
C ARG A 149 -21.68 3.84 -0.27
N SER A 150 -22.80 3.14 -0.36
CA SER A 150 -23.05 1.87 0.35
C SER A 150 -23.22 0.72 -0.64
N LEU A 151 -22.72 -0.46 -0.28
CA LEU A 151 -22.88 -1.71 -1.03
C LEU A 151 -23.62 -2.73 -0.16
N ALA A 152 -24.53 -3.49 -0.76
CA ALA A 152 -25.29 -4.50 -0.01
C ALA A 152 -24.41 -5.71 0.32
N ARG A 153 -23.59 -6.15 -0.62
CA ARG A 153 -22.68 -7.29 -0.52
C ARG A 153 -21.41 -7.06 -1.33
N LEU A 154 -20.31 -7.60 -0.83
CA LEU A 154 -19.05 -7.63 -1.54
C LEU A 154 -18.30 -8.91 -1.24
N GLU A 155 -17.83 -9.60 -2.28
CA GLU A 155 -16.93 -10.72 -2.11
C GLU A 155 -15.49 -10.29 -2.37
N LEU A 156 -14.60 -10.64 -1.45
CA LEU A 156 -13.18 -10.32 -1.48
C LEU A 156 -12.36 -11.59 -1.22
N GLN A 157 -11.12 -11.61 -1.70
CA GLN A 157 -10.14 -12.60 -1.28
C GLN A 157 -8.81 -11.92 -1.01
N LEU A 158 -8.34 -12.07 0.23
CA LEU A 158 -6.97 -11.77 0.61
C LEU A 158 -6.11 -13.01 0.34
N LEU A 159 -4.98 -12.86 -0.35
CA LEU A 159 -4.09 -13.98 -0.63
C LEU A 159 -2.60 -13.60 -0.60
N LEU A 160 -1.75 -14.60 -0.37
CA LEU A 160 -0.30 -14.50 -0.49
C LEU A 160 0.16 -15.02 -1.86
N ALA A 161 0.12 -14.17 -2.89
CA ALA A 161 0.59 -14.47 -4.24
C ALA A 161 2.12 -14.42 -4.31
N GLY A 162 2.78 -15.59 -4.36
CA GLY A 162 4.25 -15.67 -4.33
C GLY A 162 4.85 -15.11 -3.03
N GLY A 163 4.14 -15.27 -1.90
CA GLY A 163 4.53 -14.72 -0.60
C GLY A 163 4.26 -13.22 -0.42
N GLN A 164 3.70 -12.54 -1.43
CA GLN A 164 3.32 -11.14 -1.36
C GLN A 164 1.80 -11.00 -1.19
N PRO A 165 1.33 -10.06 -0.36
CA PRO A 165 -0.09 -9.88 -0.15
C PRO A 165 -0.75 -9.26 -1.38
N ALA A 166 -1.92 -9.78 -1.75
CA ALA A 166 -2.77 -9.26 -2.80
C ALA A 166 -4.23 -9.28 -2.35
N LEU A 167 -5.01 -8.31 -2.83
CA LEU A 167 -6.45 -8.27 -2.69
C LEU A 167 -7.11 -8.57 -4.03
N ARG A 168 -8.02 -9.53 -4.05
CA ARG A 168 -8.99 -9.69 -5.13
C ARG A 168 -10.33 -9.16 -4.70
N VAL A 169 -10.93 -8.35 -5.55
CA VAL A 169 -12.31 -7.89 -5.45
C VAL A 169 -13.09 -8.64 -6.52
N PHE A 170 -14.21 -9.28 -6.17
CA PHE A 170 -15.02 -10.04 -7.12
C PHE A 170 -16.19 -9.22 -7.65
N ALA A 171 -16.53 -9.42 -8.93
CA ALA A 171 -17.76 -8.91 -9.51
C ALA A 171 -18.95 -9.70 -8.94
N THR A 172 -19.73 -9.07 -8.05
CA THR A 172 -20.95 -9.66 -7.48
C THR A 172 -22.20 -9.36 -8.31
N GLY A 173 -22.07 -8.55 -9.38
CA GLY A 173 -23.20 -8.07 -10.17
C GLY A 173 -24.07 -7.04 -9.45
N GLU A 174 -23.64 -6.56 -8.29
CA GLU A 174 -24.36 -5.53 -7.53
C GLU A 174 -24.12 -4.12 -8.09
N ALA A 175 -25.17 -3.30 -8.03
CA ALA A 175 -25.10 -1.87 -8.33
C ALA A 175 -25.15 -1.04 -7.02
N PRO A 176 -24.34 0.03 -6.89
CA PRO A 176 -23.33 0.49 -7.85
C PRO A 176 -22.13 -0.48 -7.92
N GLU A 177 -21.44 -0.50 -9.07
CA GLU A 177 -20.21 -1.28 -9.21
C GLU A 177 -19.19 -0.89 -8.13
N VAL A 178 -18.48 -1.90 -7.62
CA VAL A 178 -17.53 -1.75 -6.50
C VAL A 178 -16.36 -0.87 -6.86
N ILE A 179 -15.91 -0.92 -8.11
CA ILE A 179 -14.82 -0.14 -8.70
C ILE A 179 -15.32 0.33 -10.07
N GLN A 180 -15.39 1.64 -10.33
CA GLN A 180 -15.88 2.18 -11.60
C GLN A 180 -14.91 1.90 -12.76
N ALA A 181 -13.61 1.91 -12.48
CA ALA A 181 -12.57 1.55 -13.43
C ALA A 181 -12.36 0.02 -13.53
N TRP A 182 -13.45 -0.77 -13.46
CA TRP A 182 -13.39 -2.22 -13.43
C TRP A 182 -12.69 -2.79 -14.67
N ARG A 183 -11.71 -3.67 -14.44
CA ARG A 183 -11.03 -4.45 -15.49
C ARG A 183 -10.66 -5.82 -14.92
N PRO A 184 -11.30 -6.91 -15.38
CA PRO A 184 -11.07 -8.23 -14.81
C PRO A 184 -9.64 -8.70 -15.12
N ASP A 185 -8.99 -9.29 -14.11
CA ASP A 185 -7.66 -9.92 -14.22
C ASP A 185 -7.77 -11.45 -14.36
N GLY A 186 -8.97 -11.99 -14.16
CA GLY A 186 -9.27 -13.40 -14.29
C GLY A 186 -10.65 -13.74 -13.70
N ALA A 187 -10.91 -15.03 -13.56
CA ALA A 187 -12.09 -15.54 -12.90
C ALA A 187 -11.70 -16.67 -11.92
N ASP A 188 -12.42 -16.75 -10.80
CA ASP A 188 -12.29 -17.84 -9.84
C ASP A 188 -13.68 -18.25 -9.34
N ALA A 189 -13.95 -19.56 -9.32
CA ALA A 189 -15.26 -20.15 -9.05
C ALA A 189 -16.41 -19.53 -9.85
N GLY A 190 -16.16 -19.15 -11.11
CA GLY A 190 -17.17 -18.56 -12.00
C GLY A 190 -17.44 -17.07 -11.78
N LEU A 191 -16.71 -16.40 -10.89
CA LEU A 191 -16.80 -14.95 -10.68
C LEU A 191 -15.53 -14.27 -11.20
N GLU A 192 -15.70 -13.24 -12.02
CA GLU A 192 -14.61 -12.37 -12.43
C GLU A 192 -14.06 -11.61 -11.22
N TYR A 193 -12.75 -11.37 -11.21
CA TYR A 193 -12.10 -10.58 -10.18
C TYR A 193 -11.16 -9.54 -10.77
N MET A 194 -10.97 -8.47 -10.00
CA MET A 194 -9.92 -7.47 -10.19
C MET A 194 -8.93 -7.58 -9.02
N GLN A 195 -7.65 -7.64 -9.32
CA GLN A 195 -6.58 -7.85 -8.34
C GLN A 195 -5.76 -6.58 -8.09
N PHE A 196 -5.35 -6.41 -6.84
CA PHE A 196 -4.48 -5.35 -6.38
C PHE A 196 -3.32 -5.91 -5.56
N GLN A 197 -2.14 -5.95 -6.16
CA GLN A 197 -0.87 -6.32 -5.54
C GLN A 197 0.15 -5.17 -5.67
N PRO A 198 0.34 -4.31 -4.67
CA PRO A 198 1.17 -3.09 -4.78
C PRO A 198 2.64 -3.34 -5.18
N THR A 199 3.16 -4.54 -4.93
CA THR A 199 4.52 -4.95 -5.31
C THR A 199 4.68 -5.29 -6.78
N ARG A 200 3.60 -5.67 -7.48
CA ARG A 200 3.61 -5.95 -8.92
C ARG A 200 3.53 -4.65 -9.72
N ALA A 201 4.31 -4.55 -10.80
CA ALA A 201 4.41 -3.33 -11.61
C ALA A 201 3.08 -2.92 -12.25
N ASP A 202 2.38 -3.87 -12.89
CA ASP A 202 1.10 -3.61 -13.58
C ASP A 202 0.02 -3.13 -12.60
N ASP A 203 -0.11 -3.80 -11.45
CA ASP A 203 -1.06 -3.45 -10.40
C ASP A 203 -0.71 -2.11 -9.76
N ARG A 204 0.58 -1.82 -9.56
CA ARG A 204 1.02 -0.51 -9.09
C ARG A 204 0.66 0.59 -10.08
N GLN A 205 0.84 0.36 -11.38
CA GLN A 205 0.43 1.31 -12.41
C GLN A 205 -1.09 1.52 -12.38
N ARG A 206 -1.87 0.45 -12.29
CA ARG A 206 -3.33 0.51 -12.14
C ARG A 206 -3.74 1.32 -10.90
N LEU A 207 -3.17 1.02 -9.74
CA LEU A 207 -3.41 1.76 -8.49
C LEU A 207 -3.07 3.24 -8.64
N GLN A 208 -2.03 3.60 -9.39
CA GLN A 208 -1.66 4.99 -9.67
C GLN A 208 -2.69 5.74 -10.52
N PHE A 209 -3.48 5.04 -11.33
CA PHE A 209 -4.48 5.64 -12.24
C PHE A 209 -5.93 5.50 -11.77
N LEU A 210 -6.19 4.90 -10.61
CA LEU A 210 -7.52 4.92 -10.00
C LEU A 210 -7.97 6.36 -9.75
N GLY A 211 -9.25 6.62 -10.02
CA GLY A 211 -9.97 7.81 -9.56
C GLY A 211 -9.95 7.91 -8.03
N ALA A 212 -10.43 9.02 -7.51
CA ALA A 212 -10.47 9.24 -6.07
C ALA A 212 -11.45 8.29 -5.37
N ALA A 213 -12.65 8.09 -5.93
CA ALA A 213 -13.65 7.17 -5.41
C ALA A 213 -13.11 5.72 -5.33
N ASP A 214 -12.55 5.24 -6.44
CA ASP A 214 -12.03 3.86 -6.50
C ASP A 214 -10.81 3.66 -5.61
N TRP A 215 -9.94 4.67 -5.51
CA TRP A 215 -8.83 4.65 -4.55
C TRP A 215 -9.32 4.59 -3.12
N GLN A 216 -10.33 5.38 -2.74
CA GLN A 216 -10.96 5.34 -1.42
C GLN A 216 -11.58 3.98 -1.13
N VAL A 217 -12.19 3.32 -2.12
CA VAL A 217 -12.68 1.95 -1.95
C VAL A 217 -11.54 0.98 -1.66
N VAL A 218 -10.50 0.95 -2.49
CA VAL A 218 -9.38 0.00 -2.30
C VAL A 218 -8.65 0.26 -0.98
N ALA A 219 -8.37 1.53 -0.66
CA ALA A 219 -7.74 1.91 0.61
C ALA A 219 -8.66 1.59 1.81
N GLY A 220 -9.97 1.87 1.70
CA GLY A 220 -10.95 1.59 2.74
C GLY A 220 -11.13 0.10 3.01
N LEU A 221 -11.18 -0.72 1.96
CA LEU A 221 -11.28 -2.18 2.07
C LEU A 221 -10.03 -2.78 2.71
N THR A 222 -8.84 -2.36 2.30
CA THR A 222 -7.60 -2.87 2.91
C THR A 222 -7.45 -2.45 4.37
N ALA A 223 -7.88 -1.24 4.74
CA ALA A 223 -7.97 -0.81 6.13
C ALA A 223 -9.01 -1.59 6.95
N LEU A 224 -10.16 -1.90 6.36
CA LEU A 224 -11.18 -2.75 6.97
C LEU A 224 -10.63 -4.16 7.21
N LEU A 225 -9.96 -4.76 6.22
CA LEU A 225 -9.37 -6.10 6.33
C LEU A 225 -8.26 -6.15 7.40
N ALA A 226 -7.35 -5.18 7.41
CA ALA A 226 -6.29 -5.11 8.41
C ALA A 226 -6.83 -5.02 9.85
N ARG A 227 -8.00 -4.39 10.03
CA ARG A 227 -8.70 -4.30 11.31
C ARG A 227 -9.48 -5.57 11.66
N GLN A 228 -10.25 -6.12 10.71
CA GLN A 228 -11.21 -7.19 10.99
C GLN A 228 -10.63 -8.59 10.93
N VAL A 229 -9.65 -8.83 10.05
CA VAL A 229 -9.09 -10.18 9.86
C VAL A 229 -8.48 -10.75 11.14
N PRO A 230 -7.73 -9.99 11.97
CA PRO A 230 -7.24 -10.48 13.26
C PRO A 230 -8.35 -10.92 14.23
N ASP A 231 -9.54 -10.30 14.15
CA ASP A 231 -10.67 -10.55 15.05
C ASP A 231 -11.50 -11.78 14.65
N LEU A 232 -11.21 -12.40 13.49
CA LEU A 232 -11.92 -13.60 13.00
C LEU A 232 -11.50 -14.89 13.74
N GLY A 233 -10.56 -14.81 14.69
CA GLY A 233 -10.17 -15.89 15.59
C GLY A 233 -9.37 -17.02 14.93
N GLU A 234 -9.44 -18.21 15.52
CA GLU A 234 -8.65 -19.40 15.13
C GLU A 234 -8.89 -19.88 13.69
N ALA A 235 -9.97 -19.43 13.05
CA ALA A 235 -10.27 -19.77 11.66
C ALA A 235 -9.25 -19.20 10.67
N VAL A 236 -8.51 -18.15 11.04
CA VAL A 236 -7.56 -17.45 10.15
C VAL A 236 -6.13 -17.73 10.57
N THR A 237 -5.27 -18.05 9.60
CA THR A 237 -3.85 -18.26 9.90
C THR A 237 -3.13 -16.95 10.21
N PRO A 238 -2.11 -16.95 11.09
CA PRO A 238 -1.30 -15.76 11.37
C PRO A 238 -0.71 -15.12 10.10
N ALA A 239 -0.31 -15.94 9.13
CA ALA A 239 0.22 -15.47 7.85
C ALA A 239 -0.78 -14.63 7.05
N VAL A 240 -2.07 -14.99 7.07
CA VAL A 240 -3.12 -14.22 6.39
C VAL A 240 -3.45 -12.94 7.16
N ALA A 241 -3.48 -12.98 8.50
CA ALA A 241 -3.67 -11.78 9.31
C ALA A 241 -2.53 -10.76 9.06
N LEU A 242 -1.27 -11.23 9.01
CA LEU A 242 -0.14 -10.40 8.64
C LEU A 242 -0.25 -9.89 7.19
N ALA A 243 -0.72 -10.73 6.26
CA ALA A 243 -0.92 -10.31 4.87
C ALA A 243 -1.85 -9.10 4.76
N ALA A 244 -2.92 -9.04 5.57
CA ALA A 244 -3.86 -7.91 5.59
C ALA A 244 -3.15 -6.60 6.00
N ARG A 245 -2.38 -6.64 7.10
CA ARG A 245 -1.60 -5.49 7.59
C ARG A 245 -0.51 -5.06 6.61
N ARG A 246 0.24 -6.02 6.05
CA ARG A 246 1.26 -5.74 5.02
C ARG A 246 0.66 -5.10 3.79
N LEU A 247 -0.51 -5.56 3.34
CA LEU A 247 -1.19 -4.97 2.18
C LEU A 247 -1.55 -3.50 2.43
N GLN A 248 -2.17 -3.21 3.58
CA GLN A 248 -2.52 -1.84 3.96
C GLN A 248 -1.27 -0.95 4.04
N ARG A 249 -0.18 -1.43 4.65
CA ARG A 249 1.10 -0.72 4.68
C ARG A 249 1.61 -0.44 3.27
N GLN A 250 1.68 -1.46 2.42
CA GLN A 250 2.19 -1.33 1.07
C GLN A 250 1.39 -0.32 0.23
N LEU A 251 0.08 -0.22 0.44
CA LEU A 251 -0.75 0.82 -0.17
C LEU A 251 -0.45 2.22 0.40
N ASN A 252 -0.28 2.34 1.72
CA ASN A 252 0.07 3.62 2.36
C ASN A 252 1.50 4.09 2.03
N GLU A 253 2.37 3.17 1.61
CA GLU A 253 3.72 3.47 1.14
C GLU A 253 3.76 3.96 -0.32
N LEU A 254 2.66 3.80 -1.07
CA LEU A 254 2.59 4.37 -2.40
C LEU A 254 2.67 5.90 -2.32
N PRO A 255 3.35 6.56 -3.28
CA PRO A 255 3.41 8.02 -3.31
C PRO A 255 2.01 8.61 -3.29
N SER A 256 1.78 9.58 -2.40
CA SER A 256 0.54 10.35 -2.40
C SER A 256 0.38 11.08 -3.73
N ARG A 257 -0.79 10.94 -4.34
CA ARG A 257 -1.13 11.57 -5.62
C ARG A 257 -2.42 12.33 -5.50
N PHE A 258 -2.53 13.38 -6.30
CA PHE A 258 -3.81 14.03 -6.56
C PHE A 258 -4.64 13.13 -7.46
N ARG A 259 -5.82 12.76 -7.00
CA ARG A 259 -6.79 11.91 -7.69
C ARG A 259 -8.09 12.66 -7.83
N TYR A 260 -8.85 12.38 -8.88
CA TYR A 260 -10.16 12.97 -9.15
C TYR A 260 -10.93 12.04 -10.07
N ASP A 261 -12.26 12.10 -10.01
CA ASP A 261 -13.13 11.21 -10.79
C ASP A 261 -13.58 11.86 -12.11
N ALA A 262 -13.67 13.20 -12.12
CA ALA A 262 -13.97 13.93 -13.34
C ALA A 262 -13.20 15.26 -13.41
N LEU A 263 -13.04 15.75 -14.63
CA LEU A 263 -12.39 17.00 -14.94
C LEU A 263 -13.28 17.80 -15.88
N TRP A 264 -13.58 19.04 -15.50
CA TRP A 264 -14.38 19.96 -16.28
C TRP A 264 -13.62 21.27 -16.50
N VAL A 265 -13.71 21.81 -17.72
CA VAL A 265 -13.08 23.09 -18.06
C VAL A 265 -14.03 23.95 -18.87
N ALA A 266 -14.21 25.20 -18.46
CA ALA A 266 -14.97 26.19 -19.21
C ALA A 266 -14.33 27.56 -19.17
N ALA A 267 -14.51 28.32 -20.25
CA ALA A 267 -14.24 29.75 -20.26
C ALA A 267 -15.46 30.55 -19.81
N ASP A 268 -15.21 31.49 -18.92
CA ASP A 268 -16.15 32.51 -18.49
C ASP A 268 -16.14 33.70 -19.47
N PRO A 269 -17.22 34.49 -19.56
CA PRO A 269 -17.32 35.63 -20.47
C PRO A 269 -16.24 36.72 -20.26
N ASP A 270 -15.66 36.79 -19.06
CA ASP A 270 -14.59 37.73 -18.70
C ASP A 270 -13.19 37.27 -19.16
N GLY A 271 -13.10 36.10 -19.80
CA GLY A 271 -11.86 35.48 -20.26
C GLY A 271 -11.16 34.62 -19.21
N THR A 272 -11.74 34.49 -18.00
CA THR A 272 -11.30 33.52 -16.99
C THR A 272 -11.58 32.10 -17.49
N VAL A 273 -10.71 31.16 -17.15
CA VAL A 273 -10.94 29.74 -17.39
C VAL A 273 -11.10 29.05 -16.05
N THR A 274 -12.25 28.42 -15.84
CA THR A 274 -12.54 27.63 -14.64
C THR A 274 -12.21 26.16 -14.93
N ILE A 275 -11.35 25.58 -14.10
CA ILE A 275 -10.93 24.17 -14.15
C ILE A 275 -11.43 23.52 -12.86
N ARG A 276 -12.29 22.52 -12.96
CA ARG A 276 -12.84 21.79 -11.81
C ARG A 276 -12.44 20.33 -11.85
N PHE A 277 -11.78 19.88 -10.79
CA PHE A 277 -11.53 18.48 -10.51
C PHE A 277 -12.59 17.99 -9.53
N ALA A 278 -13.50 17.13 -10.00
CA ALA A 278 -14.62 16.65 -9.19
C ALA A 278 -14.21 15.47 -8.31
N ALA A 279 -14.76 15.43 -7.10
CA ALA A 279 -14.49 14.40 -6.10
C ALA A 279 -12.98 14.14 -5.91
N ALA A 280 -12.19 15.21 -5.85
CA ALA A 280 -10.76 15.13 -5.71
C ALA A 280 -10.30 14.62 -4.33
N GLY A 281 -9.10 14.07 -4.29
CA GLY A 281 -8.42 13.65 -3.07
C GLY A 281 -6.90 13.68 -3.24
N TYR A 282 -6.19 13.69 -2.11
CA TYR A 282 -4.73 13.65 -2.06
C TYR A 282 -4.27 12.69 -0.98
N GLY A 283 -3.63 11.58 -1.38
CA GLY A 283 -3.26 10.52 -0.44
C GLY A 283 -4.51 9.92 0.21
N GLN A 284 -4.67 10.12 1.54
CA GLN A 284 -5.84 9.70 2.32
C GLN A 284 -6.84 10.84 2.56
N MET A 285 -6.52 12.06 2.15
CA MET A 285 -7.38 13.22 2.35
C MET A 285 -8.43 13.34 1.23
N THR A 286 -9.68 13.57 1.60
CA THR A 286 -10.76 13.90 0.68
C THR A 286 -10.85 15.42 0.56
N LEU A 287 -10.91 15.94 -0.67
CA LEU A 287 -10.93 17.38 -0.97
C LEU A 287 -12.25 17.84 -1.60
N GLY A 288 -13.17 16.91 -1.88
CA GLY A 288 -14.38 17.18 -2.66
C GLY A 288 -14.03 17.83 -4.00
N ASP A 289 -14.74 18.88 -4.42
CA ASP A 289 -14.42 19.57 -5.66
C ASP A 289 -13.27 20.57 -5.49
N VAL A 290 -12.21 20.41 -6.29
CA VAL A 290 -11.11 21.39 -6.37
C VAL A 290 -11.32 22.26 -7.60
N THR A 291 -11.56 23.55 -7.38
CA THR A 291 -11.82 24.52 -8.46
C THR A 291 -10.68 25.53 -8.58
N LEU A 292 -10.12 25.64 -9.77
CA LEU A 292 -9.10 26.62 -10.11
C LEU A 292 -9.67 27.63 -11.12
N ARG A 293 -9.31 28.91 -10.95
CA ARG A 293 -9.63 30.00 -11.87
C ARG A 293 -8.34 30.53 -12.46
N TRP A 294 -8.20 30.41 -13.77
CA TRP A 294 -7.05 30.89 -14.51
C TRP A 294 -7.40 32.11 -15.34
N SER A 295 -6.70 33.21 -15.07
CA SER A 295 -6.80 34.46 -15.83
C SER A 295 -5.41 34.98 -16.20
N ARG A 296 -5.35 36.19 -16.76
CA ARG A 296 -4.11 36.92 -17.05
C ARG A 296 -3.29 37.22 -15.79
N ASP A 297 -3.97 37.36 -14.64
CA ASP A 297 -3.32 37.65 -13.36
C ASP A 297 -2.70 36.40 -12.72
N GLY A 298 -3.04 35.21 -13.24
CA GLY A 298 -2.53 33.93 -12.75
C GLY A 298 -3.60 32.90 -12.45
N LEU A 299 -3.21 31.91 -11.64
CA LEU A 299 -4.02 30.77 -11.21
C LEU A 299 -4.44 30.93 -9.74
N ARG A 300 -5.74 30.98 -9.50
CA ARG A 300 -6.34 31.05 -8.17
C ARG A 300 -7.04 29.74 -7.83
N TRP A 301 -6.90 29.27 -6.60
CA TRP A 301 -7.70 28.18 -6.06
C TRP A 301 -8.92 28.76 -5.37
N ARG A 302 -10.11 28.43 -5.86
CA ARG A 302 -11.39 28.83 -5.27
C ARG A 302 -11.79 27.87 -4.15
N ARG A 303 -12.16 28.41 -3.00
CA ARG A 303 -12.73 27.63 -1.89
C ARG A 303 -14.12 27.13 -2.25
N ASP A 304 -14.40 25.86 -1.98
CA ASP A 304 -15.78 25.35 -2.00
C ASP A 304 -16.47 25.68 -0.68
N THR A 305 -17.40 26.62 -0.70
CA THR A 305 -18.15 27.04 0.51
C THR A 305 -19.14 25.99 0.99
N ARG A 306 -19.41 24.94 0.19
CA ARG A 306 -20.31 23.83 0.57
C ARG A 306 -19.59 22.77 1.40
N GLN A 307 -18.27 22.82 1.48
CA GLN A 307 -17.48 21.90 2.27
C GLN A 307 -17.18 22.53 3.62
N ASP A 308 -17.55 21.81 4.69
CA ASP A 308 -17.22 22.18 6.07
C ASP A 308 -15.74 21.97 6.41
N ASP A 309 -14.95 21.46 5.46
CA ASP A 309 -13.55 21.15 5.66
C ASP A 309 -12.73 22.46 5.78
N ALA A 310 -11.81 22.47 6.75
CA ALA A 310 -10.90 23.59 6.94
C ALA A 310 -10.01 23.76 5.69
N PRO A 311 -9.74 25.00 5.25
CA PRO A 311 -8.85 25.23 4.12
C PRO A 311 -7.41 24.80 4.46
N LEU A 312 -6.56 24.80 3.46
CA LEU A 312 -5.11 24.61 3.63
C LEU A 312 -4.54 25.61 4.64
N ALA A 313 -3.49 25.22 5.36
CA ALA A 313 -2.98 26.05 6.47
C ALA A 313 -2.45 27.41 5.98
N GLY A 314 -1.85 27.44 4.79
CA GLY A 314 -1.42 28.66 4.09
C GLY A 314 -2.53 29.43 3.37
N TRP A 315 -3.82 29.10 3.59
CA TRP A 315 -4.92 29.81 2.96
C TRP A 315 -5.06 31.22 3.55
N PRO A 316 -5.21 32.26 2.70
CA PRO A 316 -5.29 33.64 3.16
C PRO A 316 -6.58 33.88 3.96
N MET A 317 -6.45 34.63 5.05
CA MET A 317 -7.58 35.12 5.85
C MET A 317 -7.86 36.58 5.52
N ASP A 318 -9.12 36.99 5.57
CA ASP A 318 -9.51 38.39 5.51
C ASP A 318 -9.35 39.08 6.88
N ASP A 319 -9.65 40.38 6.94
CA ASP A 319 -9.53 41.20 8.15
C ASP A 319 -10.45 40.72 9.29
N ALA A 320 -11.49 39.94 8.97
CA ALA A 320 -12.40 39.34 9.94
C ALA A 320 -11.94 37.94 10.41
N GLY A 321 -10.78 37.47 9.96
CA GLY A 321 -10.26 36.14 10.25
C GLY A 321 -11.01 35.02 9.51
N THR A 322 -11.77 35.36 8.46
CA THR A 322 -12.48 34.38 7.63
C THR A 322 -11.60 34.00 6.45
N PRO A 323 -11.54 32.71 6.05
CA PRO A 323 -10.76 32.31 4.89
C PRO A 323 -11.30 32.95 3.62
N ALA A 324 -10.42 33.60 2.86
CA ALA A 324 -10.76 34.28 1.62
C ALA A 324 -11.40 33.31 0.61
N PRO A 325 -12.28 33.79 -0.28
CA PRO A 325 -12.97 32.93 -1.25
C PRO A 325 -12.02 32.33 -2.30
N ASP A 326 -10.92 33.02 -2.61
CA ASP A 326 -9.93 32.61 -3.60
C ASP A 326 -8.52 32.78 -3.02
N TRP A 327 -7.64 31.83 -3.33
CA TRP A 327 -6.22 31.86 -2.98
C TRP A 327 -5.34 31.93 -4.22
N GLN A 328 -4.56 33.00 -4.37
CA GLN A 328 -3.61 33.14 -5.47
C GLN A 328 -2.39 32.24 -5.26
N LEU A 329 -2.20 31.27 -6.15
CA LEU A 329 -1.11 30.30 -6.02
C LEU A 329 0.27 30.98 -6.23
N PRO A 330 1.23 30.78 -5.31
CA PRO A 330 2.51 31.53 -5.27
C PRO A 330 3.53 31.18 -6.36
N VAL A 331 3.14 30.40 -7.36
CA VAL A 331 4.02 29.98 -8.47
C VAL A 331 3.38 30.26 -9.83
N ALA A 332 2.17 30.82 -9.86
CA ALA A 332 1.40 31.01 -11.06
C ALA A 332 0.68 32.36 -11.02
N ASP A 333 1.43 33.44 -10.74
CA ASP A 333 0.88 34.79 -10.64
C ASP A 333 1.85 35.87 -11.12
N GLY A 334 1.41 37.12 -11.09
CA GLY A 334 2.19 38.28 -11.50
C GLY A 334 3.27 38.75 -10.52
N ARG A 335 3.50 38.06 -9.39
CA ARG A 335 4.53 38.45 -8.41
C ARG A 335 5.93 38.29 -9.01
N THR A 336 6.88 39.07 -8.48
CA THR A 336 8.30 38.86 -8.82
C THR A 336 8.77 37.51 -8.27
N GLY A 337 9.80 36.92 -8.90
CA GLY A 337 10.34 35.63 -8.45
C GLY A 337 10.83 35.63 -6.99
N ALA A 338 11.23 36.78 -6.44
CA ALA A 338 11.58 36.90 -5.02
C ALA A 338 10.34 36.80 -4.10
N GLN A 339 9.28 37.53 -4.43
CA GLN A 339 8.02 37.49 -3.69
C GLN A 339 7.34 36.12 -3.78
N GLN A 340 7.41 35.46 -4.94
CA GLN A 340 6.94 34.07 -5.11
C GLN A 340 7.68 33.10 -4.19
N ARG A 341 9.01 33.23 -4.05
CA ARG A 341 9.81 32.41 -3.14
C ARG A 341 9.56 32.71 -1.66
N GLU A 342 9.25 33.96 -1.31
CA GLU A 342 8.83 34.34 0.05
C GLU A 342 7.53 33.63 0.40
N ALA A 343 6.48 33.84 -0.41
CA ALA A 343 5.18 33.24 -0.19
C ALA A 343 5.19 31.71 -0.25
N TRP A 344 6.04 31.10 -1.09
CA TRP A 344 6.23 29.66 -1.09
C TRP A 344 6.85 29.15 0.22
N ARG A 345 7.77 29.90 0.83
CA ARG A 345 8.42 29.50 2.08
C ARG A 345 7.45 29.48 3.26
N GLU A 346 6.48 30.40 3.28
CA GLU A 346 5.44 30.50 4.31
C GLU A 346 4.47 29.30 4.32
N LEU A 347 4.40 28.54 3.22
CA LEU A 347 3.57 27.34 3.15
C LEU A 347 4.12 26.20 3.99
N THR A 348 3.22 25.44 4.61
CA THR A 348 3.58 24.17 5.26
C THR A 348 4.03 23.14 4.21
N ASP A 349 4.74 22.08 4.64
CA ASP A 349 5.15 21.02 3.72
C ASP A 349 3.95 20.31 3.07
N ASN A 350 2.84 20.20 3.80
CA ASN A 350 1.60 19.63 3.27
C ASN A 350 0.96 20.55 2.20
N ASP A 351 0.90 21.86 2.46
CA ASP A 351 0.36 22.81 1.49
C ASP A 351 1.23 22.86 0.22
N LYS A 352 2.56 22.84 0.37
CA LYS A 352 3.49 22.74 -0.77
C LYS A 352 3.23 21.48 -1.59
N ALA A 353 3.11 20.33 -0.93
CA ALA A 353 2.83 19.06 -1.59
C ALA A 353 1.49 19.07 -2.31
N MET A 354 0.46 19.67 -1.71
CA MET A 354 -0.85 19.85 -2.31
C MET A 354 -0.81 20.73 -3.56
N VAL A 355 -0.19 21.91 -3.46
CA VAL A 355 -0.06 22.83 -4.60
C VAL A 355 0.69 22.16 -5.74
N LEU A 356 1.79 21.45 -5.47
CA LEU A 356 2.50 20.69 -6.49
C LEU A 356 1.63 19.62 -7.14
N ALA A 357 0.83 18.90 -6.36
CA ALA A 357 -0.02 17.82 -6.86
C ALA A 357 -1.16 18.36 -7.75
N VAL A 358 -1.74 19.49 -7.39
CA VAL A 358 -2.75 20.19 -8.22
C VAL A 358 -2.12 20.70 -9.52
N LEU A 359 -0.92 21.27 -9.47
CA LEU A 359 -0.20 21.71 -10.68
C LEU A 359 0.17 20.55 -11.61
N ASP A 360 0.52 19.38 -11.05
CA ASP A 360 0.81 18.16 -11.80
C ASP A 360 -0.42 17.60 -12.53
N ALA A 361 -1.63 17.92 -12.06
CA ALA A 361 -2.89 17.52 -12.69
C ALA A 361 -3.31 18.44 -13.85
N LEU A 362 -2.83 19.69 -13.90
CA LEU A 362 -3.21 20.68 -14.91
C LEU A 362 -2.94 20.26 -16.37
N PRO A 363 -1.85 19.55 -16.72
CA PRO A 363 -1.68 19.04 -18.08
C PRO A 363 -2.82 18.13 -18.54
N GLY A 364 -3.53 17.46 -17.62
CA GLY A 364 -4.74 16.69 -17.92
C GLY A 364 -5.88 17.59 -18.43
N ALA A 365 -6.04 18.78 -17.85
CA ALA A 365 -7.04 19.76 -18.29
C ALA A 365 -6.78 20.25 -19.72
N ALA A 366 -5.51 20.47 -20.08
CA ALA A 366 -5.13 20.91 -21.42
C ALA A 366 -5.32 19.84 -22.52
N ARG A 367 -5.43 18.56 -22.14
CA ARG A 367 -5.60 17.43 -23.08
C ARG A 367 -7.06 17.12 -23.41
N LEU A 368 -8.02 17.76 -22.75
CA LEU A 368 -9.43 17.58 -23.07
C LEU A 368 -9.74 18.02 -24.51
N GLY A 369 -10.58 17.22 -25.18
CA GLY A 369 -11.08 17.54 -26.51
C GLY A 369 -11.82 18.88 -26.55
N ALA A 370 -11.98 19.46 -27.75
CA ALA A 370 -12.61 20.78 -27.90
C ALA A 370 -14.05 20.82 -27.37
N GLU A 371 -14.75 19.69 -27.40
CA GLU A 371 -16.13 19.57 -26.90
C GLU A 371 -16.21 19.54 -25.37
N ALA A 372 -15.19 18.99 -24.70
CA ALA A 372 -15.13 18.90 -23.23
C ALA A 372 -14.51 20.15 -22.59
N PHE A 373 -13.70 20.87 -23.36
CA PHE A 373 -13.08 22.13 -22.96
C PHE A 373 -13.86 23.26 -23.63
N ASN A 374 -14.87 23.79 -22.94
CA ASN A 374 -15.74 24.83 -23.47
C ASN A 374 -15.02 26.20 -23.49
N ALA A 375 -13.95 26.31 -24.29
CA ALA A 375 -13.16 27.51 -24.47
C ALA A 375 -12.47 27.54 -25.86
N PRO A 376 -12.02 28.72 -26.31
CA PRO A 376 -11.27 28.84 -27.55
C PRO A 376 -10.00 27.98 -27.60
N ALA A 377 -9.64 27.47 -28.78
CA ALA A 377 -8.44 26.68 -29.00
C ALA A 377 -7.15 27.36 -28.48
N ALA A 378 -7.04 28.68 -28.69
CA ALA A 378 -5.92 29.48 -28.20
C ALA A 378 -5.72 29.38 -26.67
N ARG A 379 -6.81 29.33 -25.88
CA ARG A 379 -6.72 29.20 -24.42
C ARG A 379 -6.25 27.81 -24.01
N ARG A 380 -6.60 26.77 -24.77
CA ARG A 380 -6.14 25.39 -24.53
C ARG A 380 -4.65 25.26 -24.78
N GLU A 381 -4.17 25.79 -25.91
CA GLU A 381 -2.76 25.81 -26.26
C GLU A 381 -1.94 26.60 -25.24
N GLU A 382 -2.47 27.75 -24.79
CA GLU A 382 -1.84 28.55 -23.76
C GLU A 382 -1.75 27.79 -22.42
N LEU A 383 -2.82 27.11 -21.99
CA LEU A 383 -2.79 26.27 -20.77
C LEU A 383 -1.77 25.12 -20.92
N ALA A 384 -1.74 24.45 -22.08
CA ALA A 384 -0.79 23.37 -22.36
C ALA A 384 0.67 23.83 -22.24
N ARG A 385 0.95 25.08 -22.60
CA ARG A 385 2.27 25.70 -22.47
C ARG A 385 2.60 26.13 -21.03
N LEU A 386 1.64 26.73 -20.32
CA LEU A 386 1.85 27.30 -18.99
C LEU A 386 1.86 26.25 -17.88
N ALA A 387 1.01 25.23 -17.93
CA ALA A 387 0.90 24.23 -16.87
C ALA A 387 2.24 23.53 -16.54
N PRO A 388 3.03 23.02 -17.51
CA PRO A 388 4.35 22.47 -17.23
C PRO A 388 5.34 23.51 -16.69
N ALA A 389 5.20 24.79 -17.05
CA ALA A 389 6.06 25.86 -16.55
C ALA A 389 5.79 26.16 -15.07
N TRP A 390 4.52 26.27 -14.68
CA TRP A 390 4.13 26.46 -13.27
C TRP A 390 4.56 25.29 -12.40
N LEU A 391 4.41 24.04 -12.89
CA LEU A 391 4.89 22.86 -12.16
C LEU A 391 6.41 22.92 -11.94
N ARG A 392 7.20 23.24 -12.96
CA ARG A 392 8.66 23.40 -12.84
C ARG A 392 9.03 24.53 -11.88
N GLN A 393 8.30 25.64 -11.88
CA GLN A 393 8.51 26.75 -10.95
C GLN A 393 8.25 26.32 -9.50
N GLY A 394 7.15 25.60 -9.24
CA GLY A 394 6.88 25.02 -7.91
C GLY A 394 7.95 24.02 -7.49
N GLN A 395 8.38 23.13 -8.38
CA GLN A 395 9.45 22.17 -8.12
C GLN A 395 10.77 22.87 -7.83
N ALA A 396 11.11 23.94 -8.54
CA ALA A 396 12.31 24.75 -8.30
C ALA A 396 12.24 25.50 -6.95
N ALA A 397 11.06 26.04 -6.61
CA ALA A 397 10.83 26.67 -5.31
C ALA A 397 10.95 25.66 -4.15
N ALA A 398 10.51 24.42 -4.35
CA ALA A 398 10.71 23.33 -3.40
C ALA A 398 12.16 22.84 -3.35
N SER A 399 12.85 22.73 -4.49
CA SER A 399 14.21 22.20 -4.62
C SER A 399 15.30 23.14 -4.07
N GLY A 400 15.02 24.45 -4.03
CA GLY A 400 15.89 25.45 -3.39
C GLY A 400 16.12 25.24 -1.89
N HIS A 401 15.48 24.24 -1.27
CA HIS A 401 15.67 23.82 0.13
C HIS A 401 16.18 22.35 0.24
N VAL A 402 16.59 21.74 -0.88
CA VAL A 402 16.89 20.30 -0.98
C VAL A 402 18.37 20.01 -0.83
N ARG A 403 18.86 20.20 0.39
CA ARG A 403 19.69 19.15 1.01
C ARG A 403 18.84 18.13 1.81
N ARG A 404 17.51 18.29 1.92
CA ARG A 404 16.64 17.36 2.68
C ARG A 404 15.39 16.77 2.01
N LEU A 405 14.86 17.27 0.87
CA LEU A 405 13.70 16.64 0.18
C LEU A 405 14.06 15.68 -0.96
N ALA A 406 15.28 15.14 -1.01
CA ALA A 406 15.76 14.23 -2.06
C ALA A 406 15.12 12.82 -2.05
N ARG A 407 13.86 12.70 -1.64
CA ARG A 407 13.05 11.47 -1.71
C ARG A 407 11.60 11.70 -2.10
N LEU A 408 11.31 12.77 -2.85
CA LEU A 408 10.13 12.77 -3.72
C LEU A 408 10.53 12.04 -5.00
N PRO A 409 9.94 10.88 -5.35
CA PRO A 409 10.21 10.23 -6.63
C PRO A 409 9.63 11.10 -7.73
N VAL A 410 10.50 11.92 -8.31
CA VAL A 410 10.24 12.69 -9.53
C VAL A 410 9.90 11.70 -10.64
N VAL A 411 8.74 11.92 -11.25
CA VAL A 411 8.27 11.33 -12.49
C VAL A 411 9.36 11.48 -13.55
N GLY A 412 10.04 10.38 -13.85
CA GLY A 412 11.16 10.43 -14.78
C GLY A 412 11.66 9.06 -15.18
N GLN A 413 10.77 8.17 -15.67
CA GLN A 413 11.20 7.01 -16.49
C GLN A 413 10.09 6.22 -17.22
N LEU A 414 8.87 6.72 -17.39
CA LEU A 414 7.79 5.97 -18.06
C LEU A 414 7.52 6.34 -19.53
N PHE A 415 8.44 7.05 -20.21
CA PHE A 415 8.33 7.33 -21.65
C PHE A 415 9.64 7.07 -22.42
N ARG A 416 10.27 5.92 -22.15
CA ARG A 416 11.18 5.27 -23.11
C ARG A 416 10.74 3.83 -23.29
N GLY A 417 9.84 3.65 -24.26
CA GLY A 417 9.43 2.42 -24.88
C GLY A 417 9.01 2.77 -26.29
#